data_AF-A0A7C4KZ27-F1
#
_entry.id   AF-A0A7C4KZ27-F1
#
_cell.length_a   1.000
_cell.length_b   1.000
_cell.length_c   1.000
_cell.angle_alpha   90.00
_cell.angle_beta   90.00
_cell.angle_gamma   90.00
#
_symmetry.space_group_name_H-M   'P 1'
#
loop_
_entity.id
_entity.type
_entity.pdbx_description
1 polymer ?
#
loop_
_entity_poly.entity_id
_entity_poly.type
_entity_poly.pdbx_seq_one_letter_code
_entity_poly.pdbx_strand_id
1 'polypeptide(L)'
;MKIKIPAGGLCLLLLVLILSSCQIRQSIQPFPVKTLDLISEKELTAENQPTIPDAISQAPCAYMWASQPLPQISREFENLINQADFKDIQVFAEAYGENCVTEEGEIVRFAAMQTDIHTVVPVQSLNNPTEMGDIAGRLLGVILEVPLSALPGLQPGYIGIQFSSNEGEVLNLWFKREKAEQLLQAGINGEKLLDELQKK
;
A
#
# COMPACT_ATOMS: atom_id res chain seq x y z
N MET A 1 -24.13 3.74 -64.63
CA MET A 1 -25.01 2.74 -64.00
C MET A 1 -25.38 3.27 -62.61
N LYS A 2 -26.63 3.68 -62.37
CA LYS A 2 -27.07 4.29 -61.10
C LYS A 2 -27.72 3.22 -60.23
N ILE A 3 -27.09 2.88 -59.10
CA ILE A 3 -27.60 1.90 -58.13
C ILE A 3 -28.46 2.65 -57.11
N LYS A 4 -29.76 2.33 -57.05
CA LYS A 4 -30.70 2.81 -56.02
C LYS A 4 -30.66 1.82 -54.86
N ILE A 5 -30.30 2.30 -53.68
CA ILE A 5 -30.36 1.52 -52.43
C ILE A 5 -31.68 1.86 -51.72
N PRO A 6 -32.54 0.89 -51.40
CA PRO A 6 -33.81 1.13 -50.72
C PRO A 6 -33.61 1.41 -49.23
N ALA A 7 -34.28 2.45 -48.72
CA ALA A 7 -34.19 2.95 -47.35
C ALA A 7 -34.76 2.00 -46.26
N GLY A 8 -35.28 0.82 -46.63
CA GLY A 8 -35.87 -0.13 -45.69
C GLY A 8 -34.87 -1.08 -45.00
N GLY A 9 -33.63 -1.19 -45.50
CA GLY A 9 -32.65 -2.17 -44.99
C GLY A 9 -31.83 -1.70 -43.78
N LEU A 10 -31.76 -0.39 -43.52
CA LEU A 10 -30.85 0.17 -42.51
C LEU A 10 -31.39 0.02 -41.07
N CYS A 11 -32.71 -0.07 -40.91
CA CYS A 11 -33.34 -0.20 -39.58
C CYS A 11 -33.24 -1.63 -39.03
N LEU A 12 -33.19 -2.65 -39.90
CA LEU A 12 -33.10 -4.05 -39.49
C LEU A 12 -31.67 -4.45 -39.07
N LEU A 13 -30.65 -3.83 -39.66
CA LEU A 13 -29.23 -4.07 -39.31
C LEU A 13 -28.84 -3.46 -37.96
N LEU A 14 -29.50 -2.39 -37.52
CA LEU A 14 -29.28 -1.78 -36.21
C LEU A 14 -29.96 -2.54 -35.06
N LEU A 15 -31.04 -3.28 -35.34
CA LEU A 15 -31.75 -4.09 -34.33
C LEU A 15 -31.05 -5.42 -34.00
N VAL A 16 -30.25 -5.98 -34.92
CA VAL A 16 -29.50 -7.23 -34.68
C VAL A 16 -28.24 -7.01 -33.84
N LEU A 17 -27.65 -5.80 -33.85
CA LEU A 17 -26.45 -5.48 -33.08
C LEU A 17 -26.70 -5.29 -31.57
N ILE A 18 -27.95 -5.05 -31.14
CA ILE A 18 -28.28 -4.76 -29.72
C ILE A 18 -28.61 -6.05 -28.95
N LEU A 19 -28.81 -7.19 -29.62
CA LEU A 19 -29.19 -8.47 -29.00
C LEU A 19 -28.02 -9.43 -28.72
N SER A 20 -26.76 -9.04 -28.98
CA SER A 20 -25.57 -9.84 -28.61
C SER A 20 -24.97 -9.48 -27.25
N SER A 21 -25.64 -8.64 -26.46
CA SER A 21 -25.12 -8.11 -25.19
C SER A 21 -25.54 -8.93 -23.97
N CYS A 22 -25.53 -10.26 -24.02
CA CYS A 22 -25.73 -11.07 -22.80
C CYS A 22 -25.41 -12.55 -23.04
N GLN A 23 -24.14 -12.95 -23.14
CA GLN A 23 -23.64 -14.26 -22.65
C GLN A 23 -22.11 -14.24 -22.51
N ILE A 24 -21.56 -13.32 -21.69
CA ILE A 24 -20.27 -13.60 -21.05
C ILE A 24 -20.62 -14.23 -19.70
N ARG A 25 -20.98 -15.52 -19.74
CA ARG A 25 -20.83 -16.39 -18.58
C ARG A 25 -19.34 -16.64 -18.45
N GLN A 26 -18.64 -15.70 -17.80
CA GLN A 26 -17.34 -16.02 -17.24
C GLN A 26 -17.60 -17.14 -16.24
N SER A 27 -17.24 -18.35 -16.66
CA SER A 27 -16.92 -19.45 -15.76
C SER A 27 -15.93 -18.88 -14.77
N ILE A 28 -16.40 -18.52 -13.58
CA ILE A 28 -15.57 -18.35 -12.40
C ILE A 28 -15.00 -19.75 -12.16
N GLN A 29 -13.92 -20.08 -12.86
CA GLN A 29 -13.03 -21.08 -12.33
C GLN A 29 -12.55 -20.48 -11.01
N PRO A 30 -12.73 -21.15 -9.87
CA PRO A 30 -12.00 -20.74 -8.69
C PRO A 30 -10.54 -20.71 -9.12
N PHE A 31 -9.92 -19.53 -9.05
CA PHE A 31 -8.47 -19.45 -9.07
C PHE A 31 -8.00 -20.52 -8.08
N PRO A 32 -6.99 -21.34 -8.42
CA PRO A 32 -6.35 -22.13 -7.40
C PRO A 32 -5.89 -21.10 -6.37
N VAL A 33 -6.60 -21.04 -5.24
CA VAL A 33 -6.07 -20.48 -4.01
C VAL A 33 -4.83 -21.32 -3.83
N LYS A 34 -3.70 -20.78 -4.27
CA LYS A 34 -2.43 -21.22 -3.78
C LYS A 34 -2.55 -20.86 -2.32
N THR A 35 -3.06 -21.81 -1.55
CA THR A 35 -2.91 -21.85 -0.11
C THR A 35 -1.45 -21.49 0.06
N LEU A 36 -1.21 -20.25 0.50
CA LEU A 36 0.05 -19.91 1.12
C LEU A 36 0.13 -20.98 2.19
N ASP A 37 0.95 -22.00 1.92
CA ASP A 37 1.29 -23.00 2.89
C ASP A 37 1.57 -22.19 4.14
N LEU A 38 0.67 -22.36 5.12
CA LEU A 38 0.81 -21.83 6.45
C LEU A 38 2.24 -22.16 6.81
N ILE A 39 3.09 -21.14 6.74
CA ILE A 39 4.45 -21.23 7.23
C ILE A 39 4.22 -21.66 8.66
N SER A 40 4.56 -22.92 8.90
CA SER A 40 4.50 -23.56 10.19
C SER A 40 4.95 -22.52 11.20
N GLU A 41 4.05 -22.16 12.12
CA GLU A 41 4.19 -21.12 13.15
C GLU A 41 5.31 -21.43 14.15
N LYS A 42 6.23 -22.33 13.80
CA LYS A 42 7.20 -22.98 14.67
C LYS A 42 8.64 -22.91 14.16
N GLU A 43 8.96 -21.99 13.24
CA GLU A 43 10.35 -21.76 12.87
C GLU A 43 10.64 -20.31 12.49
N LEU A 44 10.12 -19.37 13.29
CA LEU A 44 10.81 -18.10 13.49
C LEU A 44 11.44 -18.17 14.88
N THR A 45 12.55 -18.90 14.96
CA THR A 45 13.41 -18.88 16.14
C THR A 45 13.87 -17.43 16.30
N ALA A 46 13.30 -16.76 17.29
CA ALA A 46 13.74 -15.47 17.80
C ALA A 46 15.13 -15.62 18.45
N GLU A 47 16.14 -16.00 17.67
CA GLU A 47 17.49 -16.22 18.17
C GLU A 47 18.34 -14.97 18.00
N ASN A 48 17.85 -13.82 18.49
CA ASN A 48 18.68 -12.64 18.80
C ASN A 48 17.91 -11.48 19.46
N GLN A 49 16.73 -11.69 20.05
CA GLN A 49 16.14 -10.65 20.89
C GLN A 49 16.70 -10.80 22.31
N PRO A 50 17.40 -9.79 22.86
CA PRO A 50 17.86 -9.82 24.24
C PRO A 50 16.67 -10.13 25.16
N THR A 51 16.74 -11.24 25.88
CA THR A 51 15.73 -11.58 26.87
C THR A 51 15.92 -10.64 28.05
N ILE A 52 15.12 -9.57 28.10
CA ILE A 52 15.10 -8.66 29.25
C ILE A 52 14.50 -9.45 30.43
N PRO A 53 15.21 -9.59 31.56
CA PRO A 53 14.68 -10.29 32.74
C PRO A 53 13.31 -9.72 33.15
N ASP A 54 12.37 -10.58 33.53
CA ASP A 54 11.00 -10.18 33.94
C ASP A 54 10.99 -9.10 35.04
N ALA A 55 12.00 -9.08 35.91
CA ALA A 55 12.15 -8.07 36.95
C ALA A 55 12.37 -6.64 36.40
N ILE A 56 13.02 -6.50 35.25
CA ILE A 56 13.26 -5.22 34.58
C ILE A 56 12.03 -4.77 33.78
N SER A 57 11.24 -5.71 33.26
CA SER A 57 9.99 -5.44 32.51
C SER A 57 8.88 -4.80 33.35
N GLN A 58 8.92 -4.98 34.69
CA GLN A 58 7.96 -4.40 35.64
C GLN A 58 8.49 -3.19 36.41
N ALA A 59 9.71 -2.73 36.12
CA ALA A 59 10.23 -1.52 36.73
C ALA A 59 9.33 -0.30 36.35
N PRO A 60 9.08 0.64 37.27
CA PRO A 60 8.43 1.89 36.92
C PRO A 60 9.27 2.60 35.84
N CYS A 61 8.63 3.04 34.77
CA CYS A 61 9.29 3.68 33.64
C CYS A 61 8.54 4.91 33.16
N ALA A 62 9.27 5.82 32.52
CA ALA A 62 8.70 6.92 31.76
C ALA A 62 8.42 6.47 30.32
N TYR A 63 7.27 6.85 29.77
CA TYR A 63 6.95 6.61 28.37
C TYR A 63 7.42 7.79 27.52
N MET A 64 8.20 7.50 26.48
CA MET A 64 8.75 8.47 25.55
C MET A 64 8.47 8.05 24.11
N TRP A 65 7.94 8.97 23.30
CA TRP A 65 7.71 8.74 21.88
C TRP A 65 8.99 8.30 21.17
N ALA A 66 8.87 7.25 20.35
CA ALA A 66 9.97 6.69 19.59
C ALA A 66 9.45 6.03 18.31
N SER A 67 10.32 5.98 17.30
CA SER A 67 10.14 5.15 16.11
C SER A 67 11.21 4.06 16.08
N GLN A 68 10.84 2.85 15.66
CA GLN A 68 11.76 1.74 15.46
C GLN A 68 11.63 1.18 14.04
N PRO A 69 12.74 0.95 13.32
CA PRO A 69 12.67 0.36 11.99
C PRO A 69 12.14 -1.08 12.06
N LEU A 70 11.35 -1.47 11.06
CA LEU A 70 10.78 -2.82 10.94
C LEU A 70 11.42 -3.54 9.74
N PRO A 71 12.69 -3.95 9.80
CA PRO A 71 13.45 -4.41 8.63
C PRO A 71 12.85 -5.65 7.96
N GLN A 72 12.19 -6.53 8.71
CA GLN A 72 11.49 -7.67 8.13
C GLN A 72 10.26 -7.24 7.31
N ILE A 73 9.44 -6.36 7.87
CA ILE A 73 8.25 -5.83 7.20
C ILE A 73 8.64 -4.97 6.00
N SER A 74 9.72 -4.17 6.10
CA SER A 74 10.29 -3.44 4.96
C SER A 74 10.62 -4.37 3.79
N ARG A 75 11.25 -5.52 4.06
CA ARG A 75 11.58 -6.52 3.02
C ARG A 75 10.32 -7.18 2.44
N GLU A 76 9.30 -7.41 3.26
CA GLU A 76 8.02 -7.94 2.79
C GLU A 76 7.33 -6.97 1.82
N PHE A 77 7.28 -5.67 2.15
CA PHE A 77 6.77 -4.66 1.23
C PHE A 77 7.63 -4.53 -0.03
N GLU A 78 8.96 -4.59 0.09
CA GLU A 78 9.87 -4.56 -1.06
C GLU A 78 9.57 -5.71 -2.02
N ASN A 79 9.35 -6.92 -1.49
CA ASN A 79 8.96 -8.07 -2.29
C ASN A 79 7.61 -7.88 -3.00
N LEU A 80 6.60 -7.35 -2.31
CA LEU A 80 5.28 -7.09 -2.89
C LEU A 80 5.34 -6.03 -4.01
N ILE A 81 6.07 -4.94 -3.77
CA ILE A 81 6.29 -3.86 -4.74
C ILE A 81 7.02 -4.40 -5.98
N ASN A 82 8.05 -5.23 -5.79
CA ASN A 82 8.77 -5.87 -6.88
C ASN A 82 7.90 -6.85 -7.68
N GLN A 83 7.01 -7.60 -7.02
CA GLN A 83 6.04 -8.50 -7.68
C GLN A 83 4.99 -7.74 -8.49
N ALA A 84 4.70 -6.49 -8.12
CA ALA A 84 3.81 -5.60 -8.85
C ALA A 84 4.51 -4.81 -9.99
N ASP A 85 5.68 -5.27 -10.42
CA ASP A 85 6.49 -4.72 -11.52
C ASP A 85 6.94 -3.26 -11.33
N PHE A 86 6.97 -2.76 -10.09
CA PHE A 86 7.67 -1.52 -9.80
C PHE A 86 9.19 -1.73 -9.92
N LYS A 87 9.88 -0.69 -10.40
CA LYS A 87 11.33 -0.64 -10.52
C LYS A 87 11.85 0.52 -9.70
N ASP A 88 12.96 0.30 -9.01
CA ASP A 88 13.73 1.33 -8.31
C ASP A 88 12.94 2.11 -7.23
N ILE A 89 11.81 1.56 -6.76
CA ILE A 89 11.08 2.08 -5.59
C ILE A 89 11.73 1.54 -4.33
N GLN A 90 12.11 2.45 -3.43
CA GLN A 90 12.54 2.09 -2.09
C GLN A 90 11.34 2.11 -1.17
N VAL A 91 11.25 1.16 -0.25
CA VAL A 91 10.22 1.11 0.79
C VAL A 91 10.85 0.78 2.14
N PHE A 92 10.39 1.46 3.19
CA PHE A 92 10.72 1.10 4.55
C PHE A 92 9.50 1.27 5.45
N ALA A 93 9.36 0.34 6.39
CA ALA A 93 8.36 0.37 7.45
C ALA A 93 9.02 0.72 8.78
N GLU A 94 8.33 1.49 9.61
CA GLU A 94 8.70 1.78 10.98
C GLU A 94 7.49 1.65 11.91
N ALA A 95 7.72 1.20 13.13
CA ALA A 95 6.71 1.26 14.18
C ALA A 95 6.87 2.57 14.93
N TYR A 96 5.78 3.33 15.04
CA TYR A 96 5.70 4.51 15.90
C TYR A 96 4.96 4.16 17.19
N GLY A 97 5.50 4.58 18.32
CA GLY A 97 4.96 4.24 19.64
C GLY A 97 5.80 4.81 20.77
N GLU A 98 5.83 4.11 21.89
CA GLU A 98 6.49 4.60 23.11
C GLU A 98 7.55 3.62 23.63
N ASN A 99 8.75 4.12 23.87
CA ASN A 99 9.76 3.45 24.70
C ASN A 99 9.41 3.65 26.17
N CYS A 100 9.46 2.56 26.93
CA CYS A 100 9.44 2.54 28.40
C CYS A 100 10.89 2.62 28.88
N VAL A 101 11.25 3.75 29.49
CA VAL A 101 12.62 4.10 29.89
C VAL A 101 12.74 4.12 31.41
N THR A 102 13.73 3.42 31.98
CA THR A 102 13.98 3.40 33.44
C THR A 102 14.56 4.73 33.94
N GLU A 103 14.71 4.86 35.26
CA GLU A 103 15.39 6.02 35.88
C GLU A 103 16.85 6.16 35.42
N GLU A 104 17.52 5.04 35.16
CA GLU A 104 18.89 4.98 34.65
C GLU A 104 19.01 5.30 33.15
N GLY A 105 17.87 5.47 32.46
CA GLY A 105 17.81 5.77 31.03
C GLY A 105 17.80 4.53 30.11
N GLU A 106 17.60 3.32 30.66
CA GLU A 106 17.55 2.09 29.86
C GLU A 106 16.17 1.88 29.24
N ILE A 107 16.13 1.52 27.95
CA ILE A 107 14.87 1.15 27.27
C ILE A 107 14.57 -0.31 27.57
N VAL A 108 13.49 -0.55 28.31
CA VAL A 108 13.13 -1.91 28.78
C VAL A 108 11.95 -2.52 28.02
N ARG A 109 11.21 -1.70 27.27
CA ARG A 109 10.11 -2.12 26.41
C ARG A 109 9.82 -1.06 25.36
N PHE A 110 9.31 -1.49 24.21
CA PHE A 110 8.68 -0.62 23.22
C PHE A 110 7.23 -1.07 23.00
N ALA A 111 6.30 -0.11 23.02
CA ALA A 111 4.89 -0.33 22.75
C ALA A 111 4.53 0.33 21.42
N ALA A 112 4.48 -0.47 20.35
CA ALA A 112 4.06 0.01 19.04
C ALA A 112 2.58 0.44 19.05
N MET A 113 2.29 1.63 18.55
CA MET A 113 0.92 2.15 18.40
C MET A 113 0.42 2.03 16.97
N GLN A 114 1.30 2.29 16.00
CA GLN A 114 1.02 2.19 14.57
C GLN A 114 2.27 1.75 13.81
N THR A 115 2.08 1.35 12.55
CA THR A 115 3.15 1.16 11.58
C THR A 115 3.01 2.17 10.46
N ASP A 116 4.07 2.94 10.23
CA ASP A 116 4.15 3.92 9.16
C ASP A 116 4.99 3.35 8.01
N ILE A 117 4.51 3.55 6.77
CA ILE A 117 5.15 3.07 5.55
C ILE A 117 5.66 4.25 4.76
N HIS A 118 6.92 4.21 4.38
CA HIS A 118 7.56 5.27 3.62
C HIS A 118 8.08 4.70 2.31
N THR A 119 7.87 5.45 1.23
CA THR A 119 8.32 5.06 -0.11
C THR A 119 9.04 6.21 -0.80
N VAL A 120 10.09 5.86 -1.55
CA VAL A 120 10.77 6.79 -2.45
C VAL A 120 10.57 6.30 -3.86
N VAL A 121 9.95 7.13 -4.68
CA VAL A 121 9.46 6.79 -6.02
C VAL A 121 10.17 7.67 -7.04
N PRO A 122 11.12 7.13 -7.83
CA PRO A 122 11.74 7.89 -8.91
C PRO A 122 10.73 8.15 -10.03
N VAL A 123 10.69 9.39 -10.52
CA VAL A 123 9.88 9.81 -11.67
C VAL A 123 10.70 10.67 -12.62
N GLN A 124 10.30 10.73 -13.89
CA GLN A 124 11.04 11.53 -14.87
C GLN A 124 10.92 13.03 -14.58
N SER A 125 9.72 13.49 -14.19
CA SER A 125 9.43 14.90 -13.89
C SER A 125 8.25 15.00 -12.93
N LEU A 126 8.26 16.03 -12.06
CA LEU A 126 7.11 16.36 -11.22
C LEU A 126 6.02 17.15 -11.97
N ASN A 127 6.26 17.52 -13.25
CA ASN A 127 5.30 18.24 -14.09
C ASN A 127 4.25 17.32 -14.76
N ASN A 128 4.21 16.04 -14.39
CA ASN A 128 3.24 15.07 -14.88
C ASN A 128 2.39 14.51 -13.72
N PRO A 129 1.40 15.28 -13.23
CA PRO A 129 0.60 14.89 -12.07
C PRO A 129 -0.28 13.65 -12.35
N THR A 130 -0.66 13.42 -13.61
CA THR A 130 -1.39 12.20 -14.00
C THR A 130 -0.52 10.95 -13.80
N GLU A 131 0.73 10.96 -14.28
CA GLU A 131 1.67 9.84 -14.08
C GLU A 131 1.94 9.58 -12.59
N MET A 132 2.24 10.63 -11.82
CA MET A 132 2.44 10.49 -10.37
C MET A 132 1.21 9.92 -9.66
N GLY A 133 0.01 10.38 -10.05
CA GLY A 133 -1.24 9.88 -9.52
C GLY A 133 -1.52 8.42 -9.87
N ASP A 134 -1.23 8.00 -11.10
CA ASP A 134 -1.34 6.61 -11.53
C ASP A 134 -0.34 5.70 -10.81
N ILE A 135 0.89 6.16 -10.62
CA ILE A 135 1.91 5.46 -9.82
C ILE A 135 1.47 5.34 -8.37
N ALA A 136 1.01 6.43 -7.75
CA ALA A 136 0.48 6.43 -6.38
C ALA A 136 -0.67 5.44 -6.23
N GLY A 137 -1.63 5.44 -7.17
CA GLY A 137 -2.78 4.54 -7.11
C GLY A 137 -2.39 3.06 -7.15
N ARG A 138 -1.49 2.68 -8.07
CA ARG A 138 -0.97 1.31 -8.13
C ARG A 138 -0.18 0.93 -6.88
N LEU A 139 0.67 1.83 -6.39
CA LEU A 139 1.52 1.59 -5.21
C LEU A 139 0.68 1.42 -3.96
N LEU A 140 -0.34 2.26 -3.78
CA LEU A 140 -1.31 2.15 -2.69
C LEU A 140 -2.10 0.85 -2.80
N GLY A 141 -2.46 0.41 -4.00
CA GLY A 141 -3.08 -0.90 -4.22
C GLY A 141 -2.26 -2.02 -3.59
N VAL A 142 -0.95 -2.04 -3.83
CA VAL A 142 -0.02 -3.04 -3.26
C VAL A 142 0.11 -2.90 -1.74
N ILE A 143 0.34 -1.68 -1.23
CA ILE A 143 0.52 -1.45 0.22
C ILE A 143 -0.72 -1.87 1.01
N LEU A 144 -1.90 -1.68 0.42
CA LEU A 144 -3.18 -1.96 1.07
C LEU A 144 -3.58 -3.44 1.04
N GLU A 145 -2.88 -4.29 0.27
CA GLU A 145 -3.04 -5.74 0.33
C GLU A 145 -2.56 -6.34 1.66
N VAL A 146 -1.60 -5.69 2.33
CA VAL A 146 -1.15 -6.10 3.67
C VAL A 146 -2.19 -5.67 4.70
N PRO A 147 -2.86 -6.60 5.39
CA PRO A 147 -3.89 -6.25 6.37
C PRO A 147 -3.26 -5.61 7.62
N LEU A 148 -3.99 -4.69 8.27
CA LEU A 148 -3.54 -4.03 9.50
C LEU A 148 -3.16 -5.02 10.61
N SER A 149 -3.83 -6.18 10.68
CA SER A 149 -3.52 -7.22 11.66
C SER A 149 -2.15 -7.88 11.49
N ALA A 150 -1.50 -7.70 10.34
CA ALA A 150 -0.15 -8.18 10.07
C ALA A 150 0.93 -7.15 10.44
N LEU A 151 0.53 -5.93 10.83
CA LEU A 151 1.44 -4.85 11.17
C LEU A 151 1.48 -4.61 12.70
N PRO A 152 2.63 -4.24 13.28
CA PRO A 152 2.73 -3.80 14.66
C PRO A 152 1.87 -2.57 14.95
N GLY A 153 1.24 -2.56 16.12
CA GLY A 153 0.32 -1.51 16.54
C GLY A 153 -1.12 -1.76 16.07
N LEU A 154 -2.07 -1.11 16.75
CA LEU A 154 -3.50 -1.27 16.47
C LEU A 154 -4.07 -0.15 15.60
N GLN A 155 -3.33 0.95 15.45
CA GLN A 155 -3.75 2.09 14.65
C GLN A 155 -3.24 1.95 13.21
N PRO A 156 -4.00 2.44 12.20
CA PRO A 156 -3.66 2.25 10.78
C PRO A 156 -2.35 2.87 10.30
N GLY A 157 -1.82 3.85 11.04
CA GLY A 157 -0.61 4.58 10.67
C GLY A 157 -0.75 5.47 9.44
N TYR A 158 0.41 5.89 8.94
CA TYR A 158 0.57 6.81 7.82
C TYR A 158 1.31 6.16 6.67
N ILE A 159 1.07 6.70 5.47
CA ILE A 159 1.80 6.37 4.27
C ILE A 159 2.49 7.65 3.77
N GLY A 160 3.80 7.55 3.59
CA GLY A 160 4.64 8.54 2.95
C GLY A 160 4.99 8.12 1.53
N ILE A 161 4.72 8.98 0.56
CA ILE A 161 5.20 8.81 -0.81
C ILE A 161 6.04 10.02 -1.18
N GLN A 162 7.33 9.81 -1.36
CA GLN A 162 8.26 10.80 -1.85
C GLN A 162 8.51 10.57 -3.34
N PHE A 163 7.98 11.42 -4.20
CA PHE A 163 8.37 11.45 -5.61
C PHE A 163 9.68 12.23 -5.76
N SER A 164 10.64 11.67 -6.46
CA SER A 164 11.92 12.32 -6.77
C SER A 164 12.15 12.39 -8.27
N SER A 165 12.40 13.59 -8.80
CA SER A 165 12.76 13.76 -10.21
C SER A 165 14.25 13.52 -10.46
N ASN A 166 14.62 13.28 -11.73
CA ASN A 166 16.02 13.20 -12.15
C ASN A 166 16.80 14.50 -11.96
N GLU A 167 16.10 15.63 -11.80
CA GLU A 167 16.68 16.96 -11.55
C GLU A 167 16.87 17.25 -10.05
N GLY A 168 16.50 16.30 -9.18
CA GLY A 168 16.62 16.42 -7.72
C GLY A 168 15.45 17.14 -7.04
N GLU A 169 14.36 17.40 -7.77
CA GLU A 169 13.14 17.95 -7.17
C GLU A 169 12.39 16.86 -6.41
N VAL A 170 11.69 17.26 -5.35
CA VAL A 170 10.97 16.34 -4.47
C VAL A 170 9.54 16.83 -4.21
N LEU A 171 8.58 15.91 -4.33
CA LEU A 171 7.21 16.07 -3.84
C LEU A 171 6.92 15.03 -2.76
N ASN A 172 6.54 15.49 -1.57
CA ASN A 172 6.22 14.64 -0.43
C ASN A 172 4.71 14.58 -0.20
N LEU A 173 4.17 13.37 -0.18
CA LEU A 173 2.82 13.07 0.29
C LEU A 173 2.92 12.41 1.66
N TRP A 174 2.09 12.83 2.60
CA TRP A 174 1.99 12.23 3.92
C TRP A 174 0.54 12.22 4.36
N PHE A 175 -0.06 11.03 4.46
CA PHE A 175 -1.49 10.88 4.73
C PHE A 175 -1.78 9.61 5.53
N LYS A 176 -2.91 9.61 6.23
CA LYS A 176 -3.39 8.41 6.93
C LYS A 176 -3.69 7.29 5.94
N ARG A 177 -3.34 6.06 6.30
CA ARG A 177 -3.67 4.87 5.50
C ARG A 177 -5.16 4.78 5.15
N GLU A 178 -6.04 5.07 6.11
CA GLU A 178 -7.50 5.08 5.92
C GLU A 178 -7.96 6.01 4.78
N LYS A 179 -7.28 7.15 4.59
CA LYS A 179 -7.60 8.10 3.51
C LYS A 179 -7.31 7.47 2.15
N ALA A 180 -6.19 6.77 2.01
CA ALA A 180 -5.87 6.05 0.78
C ALA A 180 -6.89 4.95 0.49
N GLU A 181 -7.26 4.15 1.49
CA GLU A 181 -8.28 3.10 1.37
C GLU A 181 -9.61 3.67 0.85
N GLN A 182 -10.08 4.78 1.44
CA GLN A 182 -11.31 5.46 1.03
C GLN A 182 -11.24 5.99 -0.41
N LEU A 183 -10.12 6.62 -0.79
CA LEU A 183 -9.94 7.17 -2.13
C LEU A 183 -9.92 6.07 -3.20
N LEU A 184 -9.22 4.96 -2.97
CA LEU A 184 -9.19 3.84 -3.90
C LEU A 184 -10.55 3.14 -4.00
N GLN A 185 -11.26 2.95 -2.89
CA GLN A 185 -12.62 2.38 -2.88
C GLN A 185 -13.63 3.27 -3.63
N ALA A 186 -13.45 4.59 -3.56
CA ALA A 186 -14.24 5.55 -4.33
C ALA A 186 -13.86 5.63 -5.81
N GLY A 187 -12.88 4.84 -6.26
CA GLY A 187 -12.40 4.83 -7.65
C GLY A 187 -11.65 6.11 -8.05
N ILE A 188 -11.12 6.86 -7.09
CA ILE A 188 -10.32 8.05 -7.36
C ILE A 188 -8.93 7.62 -7.85
N ASN A 189 -8.52 8.10 -9.02
CA ASN A 189 -7.28 7.72 -9.71
C ASN A 189 -6.63 8.92 -10.42
N GLY A 190 -5.46 8.70 -11.03
CA GLY A 190 -4.72 9.69 -11.78
C GLY A 190 -4.43 10.98 -11.01
N GLU A 191 -4.39 12.11 -11.71
CA GLU A 191 -4.14 13.42 -11.14
C GLU A 191 -5.09 13.77 -9.99
N LYS A 192 -6.36 13.36 -10.07
CA LYS A 192 -7.32 13.59 -8.99
C LYS A 192 -6.93 12.86 -7.70
N LEU A 193 -6.39 11.64 -7.80
CA LEU A 193 -5.87 10.93 -6.62
C LEU A 193 -4.71 11.70 -6.01
N LEU A 194 -3.76 12.14 -6.83
CA LEU A 194 -2.61 12.93 -6.38
C LEU A 194 -3.06 14.21 -5.65
N ASP A 195 -4.02 14.94 -6.21
CA ASP A 195 -4.58 16.15 -5.61
C ASP A 195 -5.24 15.87 -4.26
N GLU A 196 -6.06 14.81 -4.16
CA GLU A 196 -6.70 14.46 -2.90
C GLU A 196 -5.68 14.07 -1.83
N LEU A 197 -4.62 13.34 -2.19
CA LEU A 197 -3.57 12.93 -1.26
C LEU A 197 -2.75 14.12 -0.72
N GLN A 198 -2.59 15.20 -1.49
CA GLN A 198 -1.89 16.41 -1.06
C GLN A 198 -2.66 17.27 -0.04
N LYS A 199 -3.98 17.07 0.09
CA LYS A 199 -4.80 17.85 1.04
C LYS A 199 -4.50 17.43 2.49
N LYS A 200 -4.31 18.43 3.36
CA LYS A 200 -4.14 18.23 4.81
C LYS A 200 -5.45 17.93 5.51
#